data_AF-A0A2W5Z012-F1
#
_entry.id   AF-A0A2W5Z012-F1
#
_cell.length_a   1.000
_cell.length_b   1.000
_cell.length_c   1.000
_cell.angle_alpha   90.00
_cell.angle_beta   90.00
_cell.angle_gamma   90.00
#
_symmetry.space_group_name_H-M   'P 1'
#
loop_
_entity.id
_entity.type
_entity.pdbx_description
1 polymer ?
#
loop_
_entity_poly.entity_id
_entity_poly.type
_entity_poly.pdbx_seq_one_letter_code
_entity_poly.pdbx_strand_id
1 'polypeptide(L)'
;MLADVSDMTYDELLALARRFEGRELETVTGRKFTVGVSRAENCPFFTPALSGYSQTDGRKAAERFVERYNQIGSLRPSDYSGVTRNASYLVALLAERDR
;
A
#
# COMPACT_ATOMS: atom_id res chain seq x y z
N MET A 1 13.06 10.99 -24.94
CA MET A 1 11.64 10.64 -24.74
C MET A 1 11.52 10.26 -23.27
N LEU A 2 11.25 11.24 -22.41
CA LEU A 2 10.99 10.96 -20.99
C LEU A 2 9.62 10.30 -20.96
N ALA A 3 9.55 9.05 -20.50
CA ALA A 3 8.28 8.42 -20.22
C ALA A 3 7.51 9.35 -19.29
N ASP A 4 6.28 9.68 -19.67
CA ASP A 4 5.30 10.28 -18.78
C ASP A 4 5.08 9.28 -17.64
N VAL A 5 5.82 9.45 -16.54
CA VAL A 5 5.56 8.68 -15.31
C VAL A 5 4.33 9.35 -14.73
N SER A 6 3.16 8.90 -15.16
CA SER A 6 1.91 9.35 -14.57
C SER A 6 1.95 9.09 -13.08
N ASP A 7 1.80 10.16 -12.28
CA ASP A 7 1.69 10.10 -10.83
C ASP A 7 0.64 9.06 -10.43
N MET A 8 0.94 8.25 -9.40
CA MET A 8 -0.03 7.27 -8.92
C MET A 8 -1.26 7.99 -8.35
N THR A 9 -2.43 7.55 -8.76
CA THR A 9 -3.70 7.97 -8.17
C THR A 9 -4.12 7.01 -7.05
N TYR A 10 -5.02 7.47 -6.18
CA TYR A 10 -5.61 6.61 -5.16
C TYR A 10 -6.37 5.42 -5.78
N ASP A 11 -7.07 5.65 -6.89
CA ASP A 11 -7.83 4.62 -7.57
C ASP A 11 -6.93 3.54 -8.18
N GLU A 12 -5.73 3.91 -8.65
CA GLU A 12 -4.70 2.96 -9.08
C GLU A 12 -4.14 2.15 -7.91
N LEU A 13 -3.88 2.78 -6.75
CA LEU A 13 -3.51 2.06 -5.54
C LEU A 13 -4.61 1.05 -5.15
N LEU A 14 -5.88 1.47 -5.21
CA LEU A 14 -7.02 0.62 -4.88
C LEU A 14 -7.20 -0.52 -5.88
N ALA A 15 -7.02 -0.26 -7.18
CA ALA A 15 -7.04 -1.27 -8.23
C ALA A 15 -5.89 -2.28 -8.05
N LEU A 16 -4.70 -1.80 -7.67
CA LEU A 16 -3.57 -2.65 -7.33
C LEU A 16 -3.88 -3.52 -6.12
N ALA A 17 -4.44 -2.96 -5.05
CA ALA A 17 -4.85 -3.73 -3.88
C ALA A 17 -5.87 -4.82 -4.23
N ARG A 18 -6.85 -4.52 -5.10
CA ARG A 18 -7.83 -5.50 -5.62
C ARG A 18 -7.16 -6.62 -6.42
N ARG A 19 -6.15 -6.32 -7.24
CA ARG A 19 -5.40 -7.34 -8.00
C ARG A 19 -4.71 -8.34 -7.09
N PHE A 20 -4.28 -7.92 -5.91
CA PHE A 20 -3.63 -8.75 -4.90
C PHE A 20 -4.55 -9.18 -3.76
N GLU A 21 -5.85 -8.91 -3.84
CA GLU A 21 -6.81 -9.26 -2.78
C GLU A 21 -6.79 -10.78 -2.51
N GLY A 22 -6.68 -11.15 -1.23
CA GLY A 22 -6.57 -12.53 -0.77
C GLY A 22 -5.19 -13.18 -0.96
N ARG A 23 -4.23 -12.50 -1.61
CA ARG A 23 -2.86 -13.02 -1.76
C ARG A 23 -1.99 -12.70 -0.55
N GLU A 24 -1.13 -13.66 -0.19
CA GLU A 24 -0.04 -13.40 0.75
C GLU A 24 1.09 -12.67 0.03
N LEU A 25 1.50 -11.54 0.58
CA LEU A 25 2.64 -10.74 0.18
C LEU A 25 3.65 -10.65 1.32
N GLU A 26 4.83 -10.13 1.02
CA GLU A 26 5.92 -9.97 1.98
C GLU A 26 6.41 -8.53 2.02
N THR A 27 6.59 -7.97 3.21
CA THR A 27 7.20 -6.65 3.37
C THR A 27 8.68 -6.69 3.03
N VAL A 28 9.30 -5.51 2.82
CA VAL A 28 10.76 -5.38 2.63
C VAL A 28 11.61 -5.96 3.78
N THR A 29 11.00 -6.21 4.94
CA THR A 29 11.63 -6.81 6.13
C THR A 29 11.32 -8.30 6.31
N GLY A 30 10.67 -8.94 5.34
CA GLY A 30 10.35 -10.37 5.39
C GLY A 30 9.07 -10.73 6.14
N ARG A 31 8.21 -9.75 6.49
CA ARG A 31 6.97 -10.03 7.21
C ARG A 31 5.84 -10.33 6.23
N LYS A 32 5.20 -11.48 6.41
CA LYS A 32 4.07 -11.91 5.59
C LYS A 32 2.76 -11.24 6.01
N PHE A 33 1.92 -10.92 5.03
CA PHE A 33 0.61 -10.34 5.24
C PHE A 33 -0.33 -10.64 4.07
N THR A 34 -1.63 -10.59 4.30
CA THR A 34 -2.66 -10.69 3.25
C THR A 34 -3.28 -9.33 2.97
N VAL A 35 -3.58 -9.05 1.69
CA VAL A 35 -4.28 -7.82 1.27
C VAL A 35 -5.78 -8.07 1.21
N GLY A 36 -6.57 -7.11 1.70
CA GLY A 36 -8.02 -7.07 1.50
C GLY A 36 -8.50 -5.66 1.13
N VAL A 37 -9.70 -5.56 0.57
CA VAL A 37 -10.32 -4.27 0.21
C VAL A 37 -11.69 -4.13 0.84
N SER A 38 -11.86 -3.13 1.70
CA SER A 38 -13.18 -2.77 2.21
C SER A 38 -13.98 -2.08 1.10
N ARG A 39 -15.09 -2.69 0.67
CA ARG A 39 -15.99 -2.10 -0.33
C ARG A 39 -16.77 -0.91 0.22
N ALA A 40 -17.15 -0.95 1.50
CA ALA A 40 -17.89 0.13 2.14
C ALA A 40 -17.04 1.39 2.30
N GLU A 41 -15.76 1.21 2.66
CA GLU A 41 -14.84 2.33 2.90
C GLU A 41 -13.98 2.67 1.67
N ASN A 42 -14.07 1.86 0.61
CA ASN A 42 -13.21 1.90 -0.58
C ASN A 42 -11.73 2.03 -0.20
N CYS A 43 -11.26 1.19 0.73
CA CYS A 43 -9.93 1.29 1.33
C CYS A 43 -9.25 -0.08 1.46
N PRO A 44 -7.95 -0.21 1.16
CA PRO A 44 -7.20 -1.41 1.48
C PRO A 44 -7.07 -1.59 3.00
N PHE A 45 -7.01 -2.84 3.43
CA PHE A 45 -6.58 -3.25 4.75
C PHE A 45 -5.61 -4.41 4.63
N PHE A 46 -4.80 -4.62 5.67
CA PHE A 46 -3.73 -5.61 5.66
C PHE A 46 -3.85 -6.51 6.88
N THR A 47 -3.73 -7.81 6.69
CA THR A 47 -3.80 -8.78 7.79
C THR A 47 -2.41 -9.42 7.94
N PRO A 48 -1.61 -9.02 8.94
CA PRO A 48 -0.30 -9.62 9.17
C PRO A 48 -0.47 -11.09 9.57
N ALA A 49 0.34 -11.98 8.99
CA ALA A 49 0.25 -13.41 9.27
C ALA A 49 0.49 -13.75 10.75
N LEU A 50 1.33 -12.95 11.43
CA LEU A 50 1.67 -13.17 12.83
C LEU A 50 0.52 -12.86 13.80
N SER A 51 -0.24 -11.78 13.55
CA SER A 51 -1.30 -11.34 14.45
C SER A 51 -2.69 -11.84 14.04
N GLY A 52 -2.91 -12.05 12.74
CA GLY A 52 -4.23 -12.39 12.19
C GLY A 52 -5.26 -11.25 12.23
N TYR A 53 -4.93 -10.10 12.81
CA TYR A 53 -5.83 -8.95 12.93
C TYR A 53 -5.64 -7.97 11.78
N SER A 54 -6.72 -7.70 11.04
CA SER A 54 -6.74 -6.71 9.95
C SER A 54 -6.42 -5.30 10.44
N GLN A 55 -5.63 -4.57 9.68
CA GLN A 55 -5.15 -3.23 9.98
C GLN A 55 -5.49 -2.28 8.83
N THR A 56 -6.08 -1.15 9.17
CA THR A 56 -6.30 -0.02 8.26
C THR A 56 -6.22 1.28 9.05
N ASP A 57 -5.67 2.32 8.44
CA ASP A 57 -5.73 3.70 8.94
C ASP A 57 -6.81 4.51 8.18
N GLY A 58 -7.61 3.83 7.36
CA GLY A 58 -8.65 4.41 6.52
C GLY A 58 -8.13 5.10 5.26
N ARG A 59 -9.07 5.44 4.37
CA ARG A 59 -8.82 6.01 3.05
C ARG A 59 -7.91 7.24 3.08
N LYS A 60 -8.15 8.19 3.98
CA LYS A 60 -7.37 9.44 4.06
C LYS A 60 -5.88 9.20 4.33
N ALA A 61 -5.53 8.17 5.10
CA ALA A 61 -4.14 7.84 5.35
C ALA A 61 -3.48 7.23 4.10
N ALA A 62 -4.20 6.40 3.36
CA ALA A 62 -3.74 5.85 2.09
C ALA A 62 -3.63 6.92 0.99
N GLU A 63 -4.54 7.90 0.93
CA GLU A 63 -4.43 9.06 0.04
C GLU A 63 -3.17 9.90 0.34
N ARG A 64 -2.91 10.21 1.62
CA ARG A 64 -1.68 10.91 2.03
C ARG A 64 -0.42 10.10 1.75
N PHE A 65 -0.50 8.78 1.83
CA PHE A 65 0.60 7.90 1.43
C PHE A 65 0.90 8.04 -0.06
N VAL A 66 -0.12 7.99 -0.93
CA VAL A 66 0.03 8.17 -2.38
C VAL A 66 0.60 9.54 -2.71
N GLU A 67 0.06 10.60 -2.10
CA GLU A 67 0.57 11.98 -2.27
C GLU A 67 2.06 12.05 -1.91
N ARG A 68 2.46 11.49 -0.76
CA ARG A 68 3.87 11.43 -0.36
C ARG A 68 4.69 10.61 -1.34
N TYR A 69 4.20 9.45 -1.78
CA TYR A 69 4.90 8.59 -2.73
C TYR A 69 5.18 9.31 -4.05
N ASN A 70 4.21 10.04 -4.60
CA ASN A 70 4.41 10.82 -5.83
C ASN A 70 5.44 11.95 -5.63
N GLN A 71 5.49 12.56 -4.45
CA GLN A 71 6.48 13.61 -4.14
C GLN A 71 7.93 13.09 -4.08
N ILE A 72 8.15 11.88 -3.55
CA ILE A 72 9.51 11.41 -3.20
C ILE A 72 9.95 10.13 -3.93
N GLY A 73 9.04 9.40 -4.56
CA GLY A 73 9.30 8.15 -5.28
C GLY A 73 9.85 6.99 -4.44
N SER A 74 9.72 7.04 -3.11
CA SER A 74 10.45 6.14 -2.20
C SER A 74 9.70 4.84 -1.89
N LEU A 75 10.41 3.71 -1.98
CA LEU A 75 9.97 2.41 -1.48
C LEU A 75 10.58 2.09 -0.09
N ARG A 76 10.90 3.11 0.72
CA ARG A 76 11.34 2.94 2.11
C ARG A 76 10.21 3.27 3.08
N PRO A 77 9.76 2.32 3.93
CA PRO A 77 8.65 2.57 4.85
C PRO A 77 8.87 3.74 5.82
N SER A 78 10.12 4.02 6.21
CA SER A 78 10.49 5.12 7.11
C SER A 78 10.09 6.50 6.59
N ASP A 79 10.03 6.66 5.26
CA ASP A 79 9.76 7.97 4.64
C ASP A 79 8.27 8.38 4.74
N TYR A 80 7.46 7.46 5.22
CA TYR A 80 6.03 7.61 5.50
C TYR A 80 5.75 7.63 7.02
N SER A 81 6.78 7.81 7.85
CA SER A 81 6.59 8.03 9.29
C SER A 81 5.68 9.24 9.52
N GLY A 82 4.67 9.06 10.39
CA GLY A 82 3.65 10.08 10.64
C GLY A 82 2.55 10.20 9.55
N VAL A 83 2.66 9.48 8.43
CA VAL A 83 1.63 9.46 7.37
C VAL A 83 0.65 8.31 7.60
N THR A 84 1.17 7.11 7.82
CA THR A 84 0.40 5.89 8.10
C THR A 84 1.24 4.88 8.86
N ARG A 85 0.60 4.10 9.74
CA ARG A 85 1.18 2.95 10.43
C ARG A 85 1.33 1.73 9.53
N ASN A 86 0.64 1.72 8.38
CA ASN A 86 0.63 0.63 7.41
C ASN A 86 1.64 0.82 6.27
N ALA A 87 2.60 1.73 6.42
CA ALA A 87 3.56 2.10 5.37
C ALA A 87 4.31 0.89 4.80
N SER A 88 4.72 -0.06 5.64
CA SER A 88 5.45 -1.25 5.17
C SER A 88 4.62 -2.14 4.25
N TYR A 89 3.30 -2.23 4.45
CA TYR A 89 2.42 -3.03 3.62
C TYR A 89 2.08 -2.33 2.31
N LEU A 90 1.84 -1.01 2.37
CA LEU A 90 1.57 -0.20 1.19
C LEU A 90 2.79 -0.16 0.25
N VAL A 91 3.99 0.03 0.80
CA VAL A 91 5.25 -0.04 0.04
C VAL A 91 5.44 -1.42 -0.60
N ALA A 92 5.17 -2.49 0.13
CA ALA A 92 5.27 -3.85 -0.40
C ALA A 92 4.30 -4.07 -1.57
N LEU A 93 3.06 -3.59 -1.44
CA LEU A 93 2.08 -3.64 -2.52
C LEU A 93 2.56 -2.88 -3.78
N LEU A 94 3.16 -1.70 -3.61
CA LEU A 94 3.77 -0.96 -4.74
C LEU A 94 4.94 -1.72 -5.37
N ALA A 95 5.82 -2.31 -4.56
CA ALA A 95 6.95 -3.06 -5.06
C ALA A 95 6.52 -4.30 -5.87
N GLU A 96 5.38 -4.91 -5.55
CA GLU A 96 4.79 -6.01 -6.32
C GLU A 96 4.21 -5.58 -7.68
N ARG A 97 3.89 -4.29 -7.87
CA ARG A 97 3.43 -3.78 -9.18
C ARG A 97 4.50 -3.97 -10.27
N ASP A 98 5.76 -3.82 -9.87
CA ASP A 98 6.91 -3.71 -10.77
C ASP A 98 7.71 -5.04 -10.90
N ARG A 99 7.17 -6.14 -10.35
CA ARG A 99 7.69 -7.52 -10.50
C ARG A 99 6.99 -8.27 -11.62
#